data_AF-A0A5B9G117-F1
#
_entry.id   AF-A0A5B9G117-F1
#
_cell.length_a   1.000
_cell.length_b   1.000
_cell.length_c   1.000
_cell.angle_alpha   90.00
_cell.angle_beta   90.00
_cell.angle_gamma   90.00
#
_symmetry.space_group_name_H-M   'P 1'
#
loop_
_entity.id
_entity.type
_entity.pdbx_description
1 polymer ?
#
loop_
_entity_poly.entity_id
_entity_poly.type
_entity_poly.pdbx_seq_one_letter_code
_entity_poly.pdbx_strand_id
1 'polypeptide(L)'
;MMLKKIIIVFSLFVSAEASYAQQSNGYMDGFFLDYVITKDGDTIYGAVKEELFKAYILKISNDGTGSYTRYEADNLKGYRYNGYVTINKEPKDGIYTGLKAKKDSLDSAQNDYIVKNNDTIYGDVHEPLLGSRYIIPKQGKKIKFKGEVGLVYKRGQYIYEYRDKPKVETLDSKEDWLLLLYKGKGLKLYGYATGHQGTCYFIEKDKEMHLLRMDEDWLDLLNKLFADKPDVLKCFKSGFLSFENIYLAVRYYDEHSN
;
A
#
# COMPACT_ATOMS: atom_id res chain seq x y z
N MET A 1 60.34 51.56 5.10
CA MET A 1 60.02 50.32 5.84
C MET A 1 59.08 50.68 6.99
N MET A 2 57.77 50.59 6.75
CA MET A 2 56.72 50.61 7.77
C MET A 2 55.61 49.72 7.24
N LEU A 3 55.46 48.57 7.87
CA LEU A 3 54.50 47.52 7.54
C LEU A 3 53.12 47.97 8.03
N LYS A 4 52.25 48.45 7.14
CA LYS A 4 50.83 48.64 7.48
C LYS A 4 50.16 47.26 7.51
N LYS A 5 49.82 46.80 8.71
CA LYS A 5 48.97 45.63 8.93
C LYS A 5 47.62 45.85 8.23
N ILE A 6 47.37 45.08 7.18
CA ILE A 6 46.05 44.90 6.60
C ILE A 6 45.31 43.93 7.52
N ILE A 7 44.33 44.42 8.26
CA ILE A 7 43.35 43.58 8.94
C ILE A 7 42.29 43.24 7.88
N ILE A 8 42.36 42.03 7.33
CA ILE A 8 41.28 41.45 6.54
C ILE A 8 40.25 40.94 7.53
N VAL A 9 39.17 41.69 7.74
CA VAL A 9 37.97 41.16 8.38
C VAL A 9 37.24 40.36 7.31
N PHE A 10 37.32 39.03 7.38
CA PHE A 10 36.44 38.14 6.64
C PHE A 10 35.04 38.25 7.27
N SER A 11 34.27 39.25 6.86
CA SER A 11 32.82 39.21 7.04
C SER A 11 32.24 38.34 5.92
N LEU A 12 32.22 37.02 6.17
CA LEU A 12 31.32 36.10 5.46
C LEU A 12 29.89 36.42 5.90
N PHE A 13 29.31 37.47 5.33
CA PHE A 13 27.87 37.50 5.11
C PHE A 13 27.60 36.63 3.89
N VAL A 14 27.65 35.31 4.10
CA VAL A 14 26.81 34.43 3.29
C VAL A 14 25.42 34.70 3.85
N SER A 15 24.62 35.42 3.07
CA SER A 15 23.19 35.53 3.29
C SER A 15 22.66 34.11 3.50
N ALA A 16 22.24 33.84 4.73
CA ALA A 16 21.47 32.66 5.09
C ALA A 16 20.06 32.80 4.49
N GLU A 17 19.98 32.79 3.16
CA GLU A 17 18.75 32.75 2.38
C GLU A 17 18.80 31.50 1.47
N ALA A 18 19.12 30.35 2.06
CA ALA A 18 18.98 29.05 1.40
C ALA A 18 18.60 27.91 2.38
N SER A 19 18.10 28.28 3.56
CA SER A 19 17.58 27.32 4.55
C SER A 19 16.27 27.83 5.15
N TYR A 20 15.45 28.47 4.31
CA TYR A 20 14.02 28.57 4.55
C TYR A 20 13.44 27.17 4.42
N ALA A 21 13.35 26.49 5.56
CA ALA A 21 12.24 25.64 5.94
C ALA A 21 11.47 25.01 4.77
N GLN A 22 12.03 23.98 4.14
CA GLN A 22 11.25 22.87 3.57
C GLN A 22 10.65 22.06 4.72
N GLN A 23 9.79 22.72 5.48
CA GLN A 23 8.77 22.11 6.32
C GLN A 23 7.44 22.38 5.62
N SER A 24 7.37 22.02 4.33
CA SER A 24 6.15 22.09 3.54
C SER A 24 5.41 20.76 3.70
N ASN A 25 4.39 20.76 4.56
CA ASN A 25 3.21 19.90 4.51
C ASN A 25 3.44 18.46 4.02
N GLY A 26 3.75 17.56 4.97
CA GLY A 26 3.61 16.12 4.77
C GLY A 26 4.69 15.42 3.96
N TYR A 27 5.75 16.10 3.52
CA TYR A 27 6.85 15.46 2.80
C TYR A 27 7.82 14.78 3.78
N MET A 28 7.67 13.47 3.97
CA MET A 28 8.75 12.61 4.45
C MET A 28 9.50 12.10 3.21
N ASP A 29 10.79 12.40 3.10
CA ASP A 29 11.63 11.94 2.00
C ASP A 29 11.47 10.43 1.80
N GLY A 30 10.91 10.02 0.65
CA GLY A 30 10.70 8.62 0.27
C GLY A 30 9.39 7.96 0.75
N PHE A 31 8.47 8.67 1.40
CA PHE A 31 7.30 8.04 2.05
C PHE A 31 6.05 7.87 1.15
N PHE A 32 5.98 8.50 -0.03
CA PHE A 32 4.77 8.45 -0.85
C PHE A 32 4.78 7.28 -1.84
N LEU A 33 4.00 6.26 -1.52
CA LEU A 33 3.79 5.08 -2.35
C LEU A 33 2.63 5.24 -3.34
N ASP A 34 1.71 6.17 -3.08
CA ASP A 34 0.48 6.35 -3.86
C ASP A 34 0.35 7.79 -4.40
N TYR A 35 -0.46 7.94 -5.45
CA TYR A 35 -0.66 9.22 -6.14
C TYR A 35 -1.93 9.22 -7.01
N VAL A 36 -2.41 10.40 -7.40
CA VAL A 36 -3.32 10.58 -8.54
C VAL A 36 -2.70 11.49 -9.58
N ILE A 37 -3.08 11.29 -10.84
CA ILE A 37 -2.74 12.15 -11.98
C ILE A 37 -4.02 12.87 -12.40
N THR A 38 -4.07 14.17 -12.18
CA THR A 38 -5.24 15.00 -12.50
C THR A 38 -5.51 15.04 -14.00
N LYS A 39 -6.70 15.52 -14.38
CA LYS A 39 -7.05 15.75 -15.80
C LYS A 39 -6.03 16.66 -16.51
N ASP A 40 -5.44 17.61 -15.78
CA ASP A 40 -4.53 18.61 -16.32
C ASP A 40 -3.11 18.01 -16.47
N GLY A 41 -2.79 16.96 -15.71
CA GLY A 41 -1.50 16.26 -15.76
C GLY A 41 -0.69 16.36 -14.47
N ASP A 42 -1.15 17.19 -13.53
CA ASP A 42 -0.51 17.34 -12.22
C ASP A 42 -0.55 16.02 -11.45
N THR A 43 0.55 15.73 -10.75
CA THR A 43 0.62 14.58 -9.85
C THR A 43 0.51 15.04 -8.42
N ILE A 44 -0.42 14.43 -7.70
CA ILE A 44 -0.63 14.70 -6.28
C ILE A 44 -0.32 13.41 -5.54
N TYR A 45 0.69 13.46 -4.69
CA TYR A 45 1.11 12.35 -3.84
C TYR A 45 0.34 12.36 -2.52
N GLY A 46 -0.01 11.17 -2.04
CA GLY A 46 -0.73 11.01 -0.77
C GLY A 46 -1.31 9.61 -0.63
N ALA A 47 -1.90 9.32 0.53
CA ALA A 47 -2.63 8.06 0.71
C ALA A 47 -3.89 8.09 -0.16
N VAL A 48 -3.96 7.19 -1.14
CA VAL A 48 -5.14 7.05 -1.99
C VAL A 48 -6.11 6.08 -1.33
N LYS A 49 -7.41 6.36 -1.43
CA LYS A 49 -8.50 5.44 -1.15
C LYS A 49 -9.35 5.32 -2.40
N GLU A 50 -9.75 4.10 -2.75
CA GLU A 50 -10.65 3.85 -3.86
C GLU A 50 -12.02 3.39 -3.36
N GLU A 51 -13.09 3.99 -3.86
CA GLU A 51 -14.47 3.52 -3.68
C GLU A 51 -15.21 3.69 -4.99
N LEU A 52 -15.88 2.64 -5.48
CA LEU A 52 -16.73 2.60 -6.69
C LEU A 52 -16.73 3.89 -7.57
N PHE A 53 -15.87 3.90 -8.59
CA PHE A 53 -15.67 5.02 -9.55
C PHE A 53 -15.09 6.32 -8.97
N LYS A 54 -14.60 6.31 -7.73
CA LYS A 54 -14.01 7.47 -7.05
C LYS A 54 -12.65 7.11 -6.48
N ALA A 55 -11.74 8.08 -6.55
CA ALA A 55 -10.46 8.05 -5.87
C ALA A 55 -10.38 9.24 -4.92
N TYR A 56 -9.91 9.01 -3.71
CA TYR A 56 -9.74 10.05 -2.70
C TYR A 56 -8.27 10.13 -2.32
N ILE A 57 -7.71 11.34 -2.28
CA ILE A 57 -6.38 11.57 -1.72
C ILE A 57 -6.52 12.16 -0.34
N LEU A 58 -5.86 11.54 0.64
CA LEU A 58 -5.67 12.13 1.95
C LEU A 58 -4.72 13.32 1.85
N LYS A 59 -5.23 14.52 2.12
CA LYS A 59 -4.45 15.73 2.34
C LYS A 59 -4.31 15.95 3.84
N ILE A 60 -3.08 16.08 4.29
CA ILE A 60 -2.77 16.33 5.71
C ILE A 60 -2.50 17.83 5.87
N SER A 61 -3.21 18.46 6.79
CA SER A 61 -2.97 19.84 7.19
C SER A 61 -1.87 19.93 8.25
N ASN A 62 -1.38 21.16 8.46
CA ASN A 62 -0.23 21.45 9.31
C ASN A 62 -0.47 21.12 10.80
N ASP A 63 -1.73 20.99 11.20
CA ASP A 63 -2.17 20.60 12.54
C ASP A 63 -2.27 19.07 12.72
N GLY A 64 -1.85 18.29 11.72
CA GLY A 64 -1.92 16.83 11.74
C GLY A 64 -3.32 16.27 11.48
N THR A 65 -4.32 17.12 11.24
CA THR A 65 -5.64 16.65 10.81
C THR A 65 -5.62 16.28 9.33
N GLY A 66 -6.33 15.22 8.97
CA GLY A 66 -6.42 14.72 7.60
C GLY A 66 -7.78 15.01 7.01
N SER A 67 -7.83 15.42 5.74
CA SER A 67 -9.07 15.48 4.97
C SER A 67 -8.89 14.80 3.62
N TYR A 68 -9.87 14.00 3.22
CA TYR A 68 -9.86 13.38 1.91
C TYR A 68 -10.37 14.37 0.86
N THR A 69 -9.56 14.64 -0.14
CA THR A 69 -9.99 15.33 -1.36
C THR A 69 -10.52 14.27 -2.33
N ARG A 70 -11.78 14.41 -2.72
CA ARG A 70 -12.45 13.49 -3.65
C ARG A 70 -12.15 13.85 -5.10
N TYR A 71 -11.82 12.83 -5.88
CA TYR A 71 -11.72 12.86 -7.33
C TYR A 71 -12.65 11.80 -7.92
N GLU A 72 -13.36 12.14 -9.00
CA GLU A 72 -14.02 11.12 -9.81
C GLU A 72 -12.96 10.36 -10.60
N ALA A 73 -12.94 9.03 -10.50
CA ALA A 73 -11.87 8.22 -11.07
C ALA A 73 -11.77 8.41 -12.59
N ASP A 74 -12.91 8.44 -13.29
CA ASP A 74 -12.98 8.64 -14.75
C ASP A 74 -12.43 10.00 -15.23
N ASN A 75 -12.36 10.97 -14.33
CA ASN A 75 -11.79 12.29 -14.62
C ASN A 75 -10.27 12.36 -14.39
N LEU A 76 -9.68 11.38 -13.72
CA LEU A 76 -8.24 11.25 -13.58
C LEU A 76 -7.61 10.67 -14.85
N LYS A 77 -6.37 11.04 -15.15
CA LYS A 77 -5.58 10.34 -16.18
C LYS A 77 -5.13 8.96 -15.67
N GLY A 78 -4.87 8.85 -14.37
CA GLY A 78 -4.55 7.61 -13.69
C GLY A 78 -4.31 7.83 -12.19
N TYR A 79 -4.09 6.77 -11.45
CA TYR A 79 -3.74 6.80 -10.04
C TYR A 79 -3.00 5.53 -9.63
N ARG A 80 -2.21 5.62 -8.56
CA ARG A 80 -1.61 4.48 -7.87
C ARG A 80 -2.25 4.34 -6.49
N TYR A 81 -2.77 3.17 -6.22
CA TYR A 81 -3.37 2.81 -4.94
C TYR A 81 -2.85 1.44 -4.50
N ASN A 82 -2.27 1.36 -3.31
CA ASN A 82 -1.70 0.12 -2.76
C ASN A 82 -0.74 -0.59 -3.73
N GLY A 83 0.05 0.18 -4.49
CA GLY A 83 0.96 -0.36 -5.51
C GLY A 83 0.32 -0.79 -6.84
N TYR A 84 -1.01 -0.73 -6.96
CA TYR A 84 -1.72 -0.93 -8.22
C TYR A 84 -1.82 0.39 -8.98
N VAL A 85 -1.49 0.37 -10.27
CA VAL A 85 -1.58 1.56 -11.14
C VAL A 85 -2.78 1.40 -12.07
N THR A 86 -3.75 2.29 -11.93
CA THR A 86 -4.88 2.44 -12.86
C THR A 86 -4.59 3.57 -13.83
N ILE A 87 -4.78 3.34 -15.13
CA ILE A 87 -4.61 4.34 -16.19
C ILE A 87 -5.92 4.43 -16.95
N ASN A 88 -6.57 5.60 -16.89
CA ASN A 88 -7.84 5.87 -17.58
C ASN A 88 -7.61 6.58 -18.91
N LYS A 89 -6.51 7.35 -19.03
CA LYS A 89 -6.07 8.04 -20.24
C LYS A 89 -4.55 8.06 -20.28
N GLU A 90 -3.92 7.86 -21.45
CA GLU A 90 -2.47 7.95 -21.56
C GLU A 90 -1.97 9.33 -21.06
N PRO A 91 -1.08 9.37 -20.04
CA PRO A 91 -0.48 10.62 -19.60
C PRO A 91 0.35 11.22 -20.73
N LYS A 92 0.05 12.45 -21.14
CA LYS A 92 0.83 13.19 -22.16
C LYS A 92 2.09 13.87 -21.59
N ASP A 93 2.30 13.81 -20.28
CA ASP A 93 3.40 14.51 -19.61
C ASP A 93 4.66 13.63 -19.48
N GLY A 94 5.81 14.26 -19.69
CA GLY A 94 7.11 13.68 -20.07
C GLY A 94 7.74 12.69 -19.09
N ILE A 95 7.34 12.75 -17.82
CA ILE A 95 7.82 11.80 -16.79
C ILE A 95 7.05 10.48 -16.79
N TYR A 96 5.86 10.45 -17.40
CA TYR A 96 4.96 9.29 -17.41
C TYR A 96 4.57 8.84 -18.82
N THR A 97 4.96 9.56 -19.87
CA THR A 97 4.95 9.04 -21.24
C THR A 97 5.81 7.79 -21.29
N GLY A 98 5.15 6.63 -21.42
CA GLY A 98 5.82 5.32 -21.38
C GLY A 98 5.71 4.57 -20.06
N LEU A 99 4.94 5.06 -19.07
CA LEU A 99 4.38 4.20 -18.02
C LEU A 99 3.41 3.20 -18.68
N LYS A 100 3.94 2.13 -19.27
CA LYS A 100 3.21 0.85 -19.27
C LYS A 100 2.95 0.56 -17.81
N ALA A 101 1.73 0.18 -17.41
CA ALA A 101 1.39 -0.22 -16.06
C ALA A 101 2.49 -1.15 -15.50
N LYS A 102 3.49 -0.56 -14.83
CA LYS A 102 4.63 -1.26 -14.29
C LYS A 102 4.28 -1.42 -12.84
N LYS A 103 3.60 -2.54 -12.60
CA LYS A 103 3.47 -3.10 -11.27
C LYS A 103 4.89 -3.28 -10.73
N ASP A 104 5.17 -2.75 -9.54
CA ASP A 104 6.35 -3.22 -8.80
C ASP A 104 6.32 -4.75 -8.79
N SER A 105 7.46 -5.35 -9.08
CA SER A 105 7.60 -6.70 -9.64
C SER A 105 7.09 -7.82 -8.72
N LEU A 106 5.77 -7.99 -8.61
CA LEU A 106 5.17 -9.13 -7.92
C LEU A 106 4.35 -10.04 -8.85
N ASP A 107 4.07 -9.64 -10.09
CA ASP A 107 3.93 -10.56 -11.23
C ASP A 107 3.59 -9.77 -12.50
N SER A 108 4.52 -9.74 -13.45
CA SER A 108 4.34 -9.11 -14.77
C SER A 108 3.50 -9.98 -15.72
N ALA A 109 2.77 -10.97 -15.22
CA ALA A 109 1.89 -11.81 -16.01
C ALA A 109 0.45 -11.28 -15.95
N GLN A 110 -0.05 -10.81 -17.10
CA GLN A 110 -1.45 -10.41 -17.29
C GLN A 110 -2.47 -11.51 -16.97
N ASN A 111 -2.05 -12.78 -16.84
CA ASN A 111 -2.96 -13.89 -16.63
C ASN A 111 -3.24 -14.10 -15.13
N ASP A 112 -4.43 -14.60 -14.84
CA ASP A 112 -4.77 -15.17 -13.55
C ASP A 112 -4.00 -16.49 -13.34
N TYR A 113 -3.85 -16.88 -12.07
CA TYR A 113 -3.11 -18.09 -11.73
C TYR A 113 -3.58 -18.72 -10.42
N ILE A 114 -3.22 -19.98 -10.22
CA ILE A 114 -3.18 -20.64 -8.92
C ILE A 114 -1.76 -21.16 -8.65
N VAL A 115 -1.30 -21.06 -7.41
CA VAL A 115 -0.05 -21.69 -6.95
C VAL A 115 -0.41 -22.80 -5.99
N LYS A 116 0.02 -24.02 -6.31
CA LYS A 116 -0.19 -25.23 -5.49
C LYS A 116 1.04 -26.12 -5.57
N ASN A 117 1.53 -26.62 -4.43
CA ASN A 117 2.66 -27.55 -4.37
C ASN A 117 3.92 -27.07 -5.13
N ASN A 118 4.24 -25.77 -5.01
CA ASN A 118 5.32 -25.10 -5.76
C ASN A 118 5.17 -25.08 -7.29
N ASP A 119 3.99 -25.40 -7.80
CA ASP A 119 3.66 -25.26 -9.22
C ASP A 119 2.66 -24.11 -9.42
N THR A 120 2.77 -23.43 -10.56
CA THR A 120 1.92 -22.29 -10.93
C THR A 120 1.15 -22.63 -12.19
N ILE A 121 -0.18 -22.67 -12.08
CA ILE A 121 -1.07 -22.94 -13.20
C ILE A 121 -1.70 -21.61 -13.61
N TYR A 122 -1.44 -21.19 -14.86
CA TYR A 122 -2.02 -19.96 -15.44
C TYR A 122 -3.32 -20.26 -16.20
N GLY A 123 -4.29 -19.36 -16.11
CA GLY A 123 -5.62 -19.52 -16.71
C GLY A 123 -6.66 -18.64 -16.03
N ASP A 124 -7.89 -18.67 -16.53
CA ASP A 124 -8.96 -17.82 -16.00
C ASP A 124 -9.48 -18.36 -14.66
N VAL A 125 -9.35 -17.57 -13.60
CA VAL A 125 -9.79 -17.96 -12.25
C VAL A 125 -11.23 -17.48 -12.02
N HIS A 126 -12.07 -18.40 -11.57
CA HIS A 126 -13.48 -18.17 -11.32
C HIS A 126 -13.85 -18.50 -9.88
N GLU A 127 -14.62 -17.60 -9.29
CA GLU A 127 -15.16 -17.69 -7.94
C GLU A 127 -16.69 -17.61 -8.01
N PRO A 128 -17.37 -18.75 -8.18
CA PRO A 128 -18.82 -18.76 -8.23
C PRO A 128 -19.40 -18.47 -6.84
N LEU A 129 -20.56 -17.80 -6.79
CA LEU A 129 -21.31 -17.57 -5.54
C LEU A 129 -21.66 -18.88 -4.82
N LEU A 130 -21.85 -19.97 -5.57
CA LEU A 130 -22.11 -21.30 -5.06
C LEU A 130 -21.14 -22.31 -5.69
N GLY A 131 -20.54 -23.14 -4.83
CA GLY A 131 -19.63 -24.21 -5.24
C GLY A 131 -18.15 -23.83 -5.12
N SER A 132 -17.28 -24.72 -5.61
CA SER A 132 -15.83 -24.55 -5.50
C SER A 132 -15.28 -23.56 -6.55
N ARG A 133 -14.28 -22.78 -6.13
CA ARG A 133 -13.43 -22.00 -7.03
C ARG A 133 -12.76 -22.92 -8.06
N TYR A 134 -12.47 -22.38 -9.23
CA TYR A 134 -11.83 -23.15 -10.29
C TYR A 134 -11.01 -22.28 -11.23
N ILE A 135 -10.05 -22.91 -11.91
CA ILE A 135 -9.26 -22.29 -12.98
C ILE A 135 -9.50 -23.03 -14.30
N ILE A 136 -9.52 -22.28 -15.41
CA ILE A 136 -9.53 -22.82 -16.77
C ILE A 136 -8.20 -22.45 -17.45
N PRO A 137 -7.23 -23.37 -17.57
CA PRO A 137 -5.99 -23.11 -18.30
C PRO A 137 -6.28 -22.90 -19.80
N LYS A 138 -5.47 -22.09 -20.49
CA LYS A 138 -5.67 -21.74 -21.92
C LYS A 138 -5.86 -22.94 -22.87
N GLN A 139 -5.26 -24.08 -22.53
CA GLN A 139 -5.36 -25.33 -23.30
C GLN A 139 -5.75 -26.52 -22.40
N GLY A 140 -6.43 -26.24 -21.30
CA GLY A 140 -6.68 -27.22 -20.24
C GLY A 140 -8.14 -27.50 -19.97
N LYS A 141 -8.37 -28.57 -19.21
CA LYS A 141 -9.68 -28.82 -18.57
C LYS A 141 -9.80 -27.94 -17.33
N LYS A 142 -11.04 -27.65 -16.95
CA LYS A 142 -11.38 -26.98 -15.69
C LYS A 142 -10.79 -27.73 -14.49
N ILE A 143 -10.03 -27.03 -13.66
CA ILE A 143 -9.46 -27.55 -12.42
C ILE A 143 -10.17 -26.87 -11.23
N LYS A 144 -10.91 -27.64 -10.44
CA LYS A 144 -11.54 -27.14 -9.21
C LYS A 144 -10.52 -27.15 -8.08
N PHE A 145 -10.57 -26.14 -7.22
CA PHE A 145 -9.75 -26.09 -6.02
C PHE A 145 -10.58 -25.64 -4.81
N LYS A 146 -10.13 -26.06 -3.62
CA LYS A 146 -10.71 -25.73 -2.32
C LYS A 146 -9.63 -25.08 -1.46
N GLY A 147 -10.05 -24.44 -0.37
CA GLY A 147 -9.11 -23.90 0.61
C GLY A 147 -8.19 -24.99 1.17
N GLU A 148 -6.89 -24.76 1.04
CA GLU A 148 -5.82 -25.58 1.59
C GLU A 148 -4.74 -24.59 2.04
N VAL A 149 -4.22 -24.70 3.26
CA VAL A 149 -3.29 -23.71 3.83
C VAL A 149 -2.06 -23.56 2.91
N GLY A 150 -1.74 -22.32 2.56
CA GLY A 150 -0.65 -21.99 1.64
C GLY A 150 -1.03 -22.00 0.16
N LEU A 151 -2.27 -22.38 -0.20
CA LEU A 151 -2.79 -22.23 -1.56
C LEU A 151 -2.94 -20.74 -1.89
N VAL A 152 -2.44 -20.33 -3.05
CA VAL A 152 -2.55 -18.94 -3.53
C VAL A 152 -3.29 -18.91 -4.85
N TYR A 153 -4.13 -17.90 -5.08
CA TYR A 153 -4.61 -17.58 -6.42
C TYR A 153 -4.58 -16.09 -6.70
N LYS A 154 -4.46 -15.72 -7.97
CA LYS A 154 -4.64 -14.37 -8.47
C LYS A 154 -5.87 -14.30 -9.36
N ARG A 155 -6.69 -13.27 -9.15
CA ARG A 155 -7.84 -12.95 -9.99
C ARG A 155 -7.84 -11.45 -10.31
N GLY A 156 -7.71 -11.11 -11.60
CA GLY A 156 -7.48 -9.75 -12.03
C GLY A 156 -6.22 -9.19 -11.38
N GLN A 157 -6.35 -8.11 -10.61
CA GLN A 157 -5.24 -7.51 -9.88
C GLN A 157 -5.01 -8.11 -8.48
N TYR A 158 -6.00 -8.80 -7.93
CA TYR A 158 -6.00 -9.23 -6.54
C TYR A 158 -5.35 -10.60 -6.37
N ILE A 159 -4.57 -10.76 -5.30
CA ILE A 159 -3.95 -12.03 -4.91
C ILE A 159 -4.59 -12.45 -3.59
N TYR A 160 -5.00 -13.71 -3.50
CA TYR A 160 -5.59 -14.30 -2.31
C TYR A 160 -4.73 -15.48 -1.86
N GLU A 161 -4.53 -15.61 -0.55
CA GLU A 161 -3.84 -16.74 0.07
C GLU A 161 -4.79 -17.38 1.08
N TYR A 162 -4.93 -18.71 1.03
CA TYR A 162 -5.70 -19.44 2.04
C TYR A 162 -4.83 -19.68 3.27
N ARG A 163 -5.29 -19.19 4.42
CA ARG A 163 -4.48 -19.09 5.65
C ARG A 163 -5.26 -19.56 6.86
N ASP A 164 -4.52 -20.11 7.83
CA ASP A 164 -4.94 -20.11 9.23
C ASP A 164 -4.96 -18.67 9.75
N LYS A 165 -6.02 -18.29 10.46
CA LYS A 165 -6.18 -16.98 11.08
C LYS A 165 -6.87 -17.03 12.43
N PRO A 166 -6.60 -16.06 13.32
CA PRO A 166 -7.48 -15.77 14.44
C PRO A 166 -8.91 -15.53 13.95
N LYS A 167 -9.89 -16.02 14.71
CA LYS A 167 -11.30 -15.70 14.43
C LYS A 167 -11.54 -14.22 14.68
N VAL A 168 -12.22 -13.56 13.76
CA VAL A 168 -12.68 -12.18 13.94
C VAL A 168 -13.98 -12.12 14.75
N GLU A 169 -14.85 -13.11 14.56
CA GLU A 169 -16.14 -13.22 15.24
C GLU A 169 -16.47 -14.69 15.59
N THR A 170 -17.46 -14.92 16.46
CA THR A 170 -17.75 -16.27 16.99
C THR A 170 -18.01 -17.32 15.90
N LEU A 171 -18.74 -16.92 14.86
CA LEU A 171 -19.13 -17.77 13.73
C LEU A 171 -18.11 -17.75 12.58
N ASP A 172 -17.00 -17.02 12.75
CA ASP A 172 -15.93 -16.97 11.78
C ASP A 172 -15.16 -18.30 11.70
N SER A 173 -14.66 -18.61 10.51
CA SER A 173 -13.76 -19.75 10.29
C SER A 173 -12.35 -19.42 10.79
N LYS A 174 -11.63 -20.44 11.29
CA LYS A 174 -10.19 -20.32 11.59
C LYS A 174 -9.31 -20.38 10.35
N GLU A 175 -9.90 -20.68 9.20
CA GLU A 175 -9.22 -20.74 7.92
C GLU A 175 -10.05 -20.00 6.87
N ASP A 176 -9.43 -19.13 6.08
CA ASP A 176 -10.14 -18.45 5.01
C ASP A 176 -9.21 -17.94 3.91
N TRP A 177 -9.80 -17.50 2.80
CA TRP A 177 -9.12 -16.78 1.73
C TRP A 177 -8.93 -15.32 2.15
N LEU A 178 -7.68 -14.94 2.38
CA LEU A 178 -7.34 -13.58 2.74
C LEU A 178 -6.77 -12.84 1.54
N LEU A 179 -7.19 -11.59 1.36
CA LEU A 179 -6.66 -10.72 0.31
C LEU A 179 -5.24 -10.29 0.69
N LEU A 180 -4.22 -10.71 -0.06
CA LEU A 180 -2.83 -10.30 0.17
C LEU A 180 -2.64 -8.86 -0.32
N LEU A 181 -2.53 -7.94 0.64
CA LEU A 181 -2.33 -6.51 0.39
C LEU A 181 -0.85 -6.15 0.26
N TYR A 182 0.01 -6.82 1.01
CA TYR A 182 1.45 -6.62 0.96
C TYR A 182 2.21 -7.89 1.30
N LYS A 183 3.31 -8.16 0.58
CA LYS A 183 4.23 -9.27 0.85
C LYS A 183 5.65 -8.72 0.91
N GLY A 184 6.14 -8.52 2.12
CA GLY A 184 7.51 -8.11 2.41
C GLY A 184 8.44 -9.31 2.60
N LYS A 185 9.68 -9.03 3.01
CA LYS A 185 10.65 -10.09 3.35
C LYS A 185 10.34 -10.72 4.70
N GLY A 186 10.01 -9.90 5.69
CA GLY A 186 9.80 -10.32 7.08
C GLY A 186 8.34 -10.35 7.53
N LEU A 187 7.44 -9.81 6.70
CA LEU A 187 6.03 -9.69 7.04
C LEU A 187 5.11 -9.81 5.83
N LYS A 188 3.83 -10.02 6.10
CA LYS A 188 2.75 -9.87 5.12
C LYS A 188 1.58 -9.13 5.74
N LEU A 189 0.84 -8.41 4.92
CA LEU A 189 -0.43 -7.80 5.29
C LEU A 189 -1.55 -8.42 4.47
N TYR A 190 -2.61 -8.79 5.17
CA TYR A 190 -3.82 -9.31 4.59
C TYR A 190 -5.02 -8.42 4.93
N GLY A 191 -5.94 -8.28 3.98
CA GLY A 191 -7.27 -7.70 4.19
C GLY A 191 -8.33 -8.78 4.32
N TYR A 192 -9.30 -8.56 5.19
CA TYR A 192 -10.44 -9.45 5.41
C TYR A 192 -11.73 -8.64 5.58
N ALA A 193 -12.67 -8.83 4.67
CA ALA A 193 -13.97 -8.17 4.73
C ALA A 193 -14.90 -8.96 5.65
N THR A 194 -15.29 -8.37 6.77
CA THR A 194 -16.35 -8.91 7.64
C THR A 194 -17.67 -8.28 7.23
N GLY A 195 -18.74 -9.06 7.14
CA GLY A 195 -20.04 -8.57 6.66
C GLY A 195 -20.63 -7.44 7.52
N HIS A 196 -20.29 -7.39 8.82
CA HIS A 196 -20.90 -6.48 9.79
C HIS A 196 -19.95 -5.43 10.37
N GLN A 197 -18.64 -5.68 10.44
CA GLN A 197 -17.67 -4.80 11.12
C GLN A 197 -16.75 -4.05 10.16
N GLY A 198 -16.96 -4.19 8.84
CA GLY A 198 -16.11 -3.60 7.83
C GLY A 198 -14.86 -4.44 7.56
N THR A 199 -13.79 -3.77 7.13
CA THR A 199 -12.53 -4.47 6.81
C THR A 199 -11.67 -4.59 8.06
N CYS A 200 -11.22 -5.81 8.37
CA CYS A 200 -10.16 -6.07 9.33
C CYS A 200 -8.87 -6.41 8.59
N TYR A 201 -7.75 -6.29 9.29
CA TYR A 201 -6.45 -6.65 8.74
C TYR A 201 -5.79 -7.76 9.54
N PHE A 202 -4.95 -8.55 8.88
CA PHE A 202 -4.03 -9.44 9.55
C PHE A 202 -2.59 -9.10 9.15
N ILE A 203 -1.71 -8.98 10.14
CA ILE A 203 -0.27 -8.89 9.91
C ILE A 203 0.32 -10.25 10.25
N GLU A 204 0.94 -10.90 9.26
CA GLU A 204 1.81 -12.05 9.50
C GLU A 204 3.22 -11.53 9.76
N LYS A 205 3.78 -11.77 10.93
CA LYS A 205 5.17 -11.44 11.28
C LYS A 205 5.74 -12.57 12.11
N ASP A 206 6.98 -12.97 11.86
CA ASP A 206 7.62 -14.08 12.58
C ASP A 206 6.82 -15.40 12.58
N LYS A 207 6.06 -15.64 11.49
CA LYS A 207 5.12 -16.76 11.30
C LYS A 207 3.89 -16.75 12.22
N GLU A 208 3.67 -15.67 12.95
CA GLU A 208 2.47 -15.45 13.75
C GLU A 208 1.50 -14.51 13.04
N MET A 209 0.20 -14.81 13.13
CA MET A 209 -0.88 -14.01 12.56
C MET A 209 -1.49 -13.12 13.64
N HIS A 210 -1.36 -11.80 13.49
CA HIS A 210 -1.92 -10.81 14.38
C HIS A 210 -3.13 -10.15 13.75
N LEU A 211 -4.26 -10.14 14.47
CA LEU A 211 -5.50 -9.51 14.04
C LEU A 211 -5.52 -8.02 14.42
N LEU A 212 -5.86 -7.17 13.47
CA LEU A 212 -6.07 -5.74 13.66
C LEU A 212 -7.52 -5.39 13.33
N ARG A 213 -8.23 -4.86 14.34
CA ARG A 213 -9.61 -4.41 14.23
C ARG A 213 -9.70 -2.94 14.60
N MET A 214 -10.61 -2.24 13.91
CA MET A 214 -10.77 -0.79 14.09
C MET A 214 -11.37 -0.45 15.47
N ASP A 215 -12.15 -1.36 16.05
CA ASP A 215 -12.80 -1.23 17.36
C ASP A 215 -11.93 -1.69 18.55
N GLU A 216 -10.68 -2.09 18.30
CA GLU A 216 -9.70 -2.49 19.31
C GLU A 216 -8.50 -1.53 19.34
N ASP A 217 -7.60 -1.68 20.32
CA ASP A 217 -6.36 -0.91 20.44
C ASP A 217 -5.30 -1.34 19.40
N TRP A 218 -5.65 -1.27 18.12
CA TRP A 218 -4.79 -1.65 17.00
C TRP A 218 -3.45 -0.87 16.99
N LEU A 219 -3.43 0.37 17.50
CA LEU A 219 -2.21 1.15 17.62
C LEU A 219 -1.25 0.57 18.66
N ASP A 220 -1.74 0.03 19.77
CA ASP A 220 -0.90 -0.66 20.77
C ASP A 220 -0.29 -1.93 20.19
N LEU A 221 -1.07 -2.71 19.44
CA LEU A 221 -0.54 -3.86 18.70
C LEU A 221 0.55 -3.44 17.71
N LEU A 222 0.34 -2.38 16.93
CA LEU A 222 1.37 -1.86 16.02
C LEU A 222 2.61 -1.38 16.75
N ASN A 223 2.48 -0.70 17.90
CA ASN A 223 3.61 -0.31 18.73
C ASN A 223 4.43 -1.53 19.18
N LYS A 224 3.78 -2.65 19.47
CA LYS A 224 4.45 -3.91 19.82
C LYS A 224 5.12 -4.55 18.61
N LEU A 225 4.42 -4.65 17.48
CA LEU A 225 4.91 -5.31 16.27
C LEU A 225 6.07 -4.56 15.61
N PHE A 226 6.07 -3.23 15.69
CA PHE A 226 7.07 -2.35 15.07
C PHE A 226 7.92 -1.61 16.11
N ALA A 227 8.07 -2.17 17.30
CA ALA A 227 8.86 -1.57 18.39
C ALA A 227 10.32 -1.28 17.98
N ASP A 228 10.85 -2.06 17.03
CA ASP A 228 12.18 -1.92 16.47
C ASP A 228 12.34 -0.78 15.45
N LYS A 229 11.22 -0.13 15.05
CA LYS A 229 11.20 0.95 14.05
C LYS A 229 10.37 2.14 14.52
N PRO A 230 10.90 2.98 15.45
CA PRO A 230 10.16 4.08 16.04
C PRO A 230 9.69 5.15 15.04
N ASP A 231 10.35 5.30 13.89
CA ASP A 231 9.98 6.31 12.89
C ASP A 231 8.67 5.96 12.17
N VAL A 232 8.40 4.66 11.91
CA VAL A 232 7.09 4.20 11.38
C VAL A 232 5.97 4.56 12.38
N LEU A 233 6.24 4.35 13.67
CA LEU A 233 5.29 4.63 14.75
C LEU A 233 5.00 6.12 14.91
N LYS A 234 5.97 7.00 14.60
CA LYS A 234 5.75 8.46 14.60
C LYS A 234 4.70 8.86 13.56
N CYS A 235 4.67 8.22 12.40
CA CYS A 235 3.67 8.50 11.36
C CYS A 235 2.24 8.20 11.84
N PHE A 236 2.02 7.10 12.57
CA PHE A 236 0.71 6.83 13.19
C PHE A 236 0.37 7.83 14.28
N LYS A 237 1.32 8.13 15.19
CA LYS A 237 1.10 9.07 16.28
C LYS A 237 0.79 10.49 15.79
N SER A 238 1.33 10.87 14.63
CA SER A 238 1.06 12.17 14.00
C SER A 238 -0.29 12.26 13.28
N GLY A 239 -1.04 11.15 13.17
CA GLY A 239 -2.28 11.10 12.38
C GLY A 239 -2.06 11.00 10.86
N PHE A 240 -0.80 10.99 10.40
CA PHE A 240 -0.46 10.82 8.99
C PHE A 240 -0.92 9.46 8.45
N LEU A 241 -0.75 8.41 9.25
CA LEU A 241 -1.28 7.08 8.98
C LEU A 241 -2.47 6.78 9.90
N SER A 242 -3.48 6.15 9.32
CA SER A 242 -4.69 5.65 9.97
C SER A 242 -4.85 4.15 9.73
N PHE A 243 -5.86 3.56 10.35
CA PHE A 243 -6.24 2.16 10.11
C PHE A 243 -6.51 1.86 8.62
N GLU A 244 -7.03 2.84 7.88
CA GLU A 244 -7.46 2.68 6.49
C GLU A 244 -6.28 2.62 5.51
N ASN A 245 -5.13 3.19 5.89
CA ASN A 245 -3.94 3.26 5.05
C ASN A 245 -2.77 2.46 5.64
N ILE A 246 -3.08 1.46 6.48
CA ILE A 246 -2.10 0.61 7.16
C ILE A 246 -1.12 -0.11 6.21
N TYR A 247 -1.52 -0.38 4.96
CA TYR A 247 -0.64 -0.96 3.95
C TYR A 247 0.57 -0.06 3.64
N LEU A 248 0.42 1.27 3.71
CA LEU A 248 1.52 2.22 3.55
C LEU A 248 2.50 2.09 4.70
N ALA A 249 1.99 1.96 5.93
CA ALA A 249 2.82 1.80 7.10
C ALA A 249 3.61 0.50 7.10
N VAL A 250 2.92 -0.59 6.75
CA VAL A 250 3.52 -1.93 6.67
C VAL A 250 4.59 -1.97 5.57
N ARG A 251 4.32 -1.36 4.41
CA ARG A 251 5.31 -1.25 3.34
C ARG A 251 6.50 -0.40 3.76
N TYR A 252 6.26 0.76 4.37
CA TYR A 252 7.33 1.63 4.85
C TYR A 252 8.22 0.91 5.89
N TYR A 253 7.62 0.17 6.81
CA TYR A 253 8.33 -0.66 7.78
C TYR A 253 9.27 -1.67 7.09
N ASP A 254 8.77 -2.44 6.13
CA ASP A 254 9.56 -3.49 5.46
C ASP A 254 10.66 -2.90 4.56
N GLU A 255 10.39 -1.80 3.83
CA GLU A 255 11.38 -1.11 2.99
C GLU A 255 12.53 -0.47 3.79
N HIS A 256 12.28 -0.12 5.05
CA HIS A 256 13.27 0.43 5.97
C HIS A 256 13.78 -0.60 6.98
N SER A 257 13.48 -1.88 6.77
CA SER A 257 14.03 -3.02 7.51
C SER A 257 15.27 -3.55 6.77
N ASN A 258 16.38 -3.71 7.49
CA ASN A 258 17.67 -4.17 6.93
C ASN A 258 17.58 -5.62 6.45
#